data_AF-A0A954MG57-F1
#
_entry.id   AF-A0A954MG57-F1
#
_cell.length_a   1.000
_cell.length_b   1.000
_cell.length_c   1.000
_cell.angle_alpha   90.00
_cell.angle_beta   90.00
_cell.angle_gamma   90.00
#
_symmetry.space_group_name_H-M   'P 1'
#
loop_
_entity.id
_entity.type
_entity.pdbx_description
1 polymer ?
#
loop_
_entity_poly.entity_id
_entity_poly.type
_entity_poly.pdbx_seq_one_letter_code
_entity_poly.pdbx_strand_id
1 'polypeptide(L)'
;MKNHLLLLIVPFVALAKGASAAEPLSFNRDIRPILSEYCFACHGPDENHREAELRLDDRDVSVERGALVPGMPEESALVERIDSSDPDLIMPPPEAGKQLSPQQREMLIEWIRQGAQYQKHWSFEPVPKSVSIPAVNEQSRSWVRNEIDLFVAAEHHHRSLKPSPEADKGTWLRRVTFDLTGLPPSLGELSDFQNDNSADAFEKVV
;
A
#
# COMPACT_ATOMS: atom_id res chain seq x y z
N MET A 1 8.74 48.90 55.74
CA MET A 1 9.39 47.82 54.96
C MET A 1 8.43 46.64 54.87
N LYS A 2 7.60 46.58 53.83
CA LYS A 2 6.79 45.40 53.49
C LYS A 2 6.74 45.31 51.97
N ASN A 3 7.65 44.53 51.39
CA ASN A 3 7.68 44.24 49.97
C ASN A 3 6.58 43.20 49.67
N HIS A 4 5.56 43.59 48.91
CA HIS A 4 4.62 42.65 48.32
C HIS A 4 5.17 42.19 46.98
N LEU A 5 5.70 40.96 46.96
CA LEU A 5 6.08 40.23 45.77
C LEU A 5 4.81 39.67 45.12
N LEU A 6 4.33 40.28 44.03
CA LEU A 6 3.25 39.74 43.21
C LEU A 6 3.79 38.58 42.35
N LEU A 7 3.40 37.36 42.69
CA LEU A 7 3.61 36.16 41.87
C LEU A 7 2.54 36.11 40.77
N LEU A 8 2.94 36.40 39.53
CA LEU A 8 2.12 36.17 38.34
C LEU A 8 2.16 34.68 37.98
N ILE A 9 1.05 33.99 38.22
CA ILE A 9 0.84 32.60 37.78
C ILE A 9 0.41 32.64 36.31
N VAL A 10 1.29 32.22 35.40
CA VAL A 10 0.96 32.01 33.98
C VAL A 10 0.33 30.63 33.83
N PRO A 11 -0.89 30.50 33.28
CA PRO A 11 -1.52 29.20 33.10
C PRO A 11 -0.83 28.46 31.95
N PHE A 12 -0.19 27.33 32.28
CA PHE A 12 0.35 26.40 31.30
C PHE A 12 -0.81 25.62 30.66
N VAL A 13 -1.28 26.09 29.51
CA VAL A 13 -2.27 25.35 28.70
C VAL A 13 -1.55 24.20 28.03
N ALA A 14 -1.71 22.99 28.56
CA ALA A 14 -1.25 21.77 27.92
C ALA A 14 -2.09 21.51 26.66
N LEU A 15 -1.47 21.68 25.49
CA LEU A 15 -2.08 21.35 24.21
C LEU A 15 -2.09 19.82 24.07
N ALA A 16 -3.22 19.19 24.41
CA ALA A 16 -3.43 17.78 24.16
C ALA A 16 -3.46 17.55 22.63
N LYS A 17 -2.37 17.03 22.07
CA LYS A 17 -2.39 16.44 20.73
C LYS A 17 -3.35 15.25 20.79
N GLY A 18 -4.52 15.38 20.19
CA GLY A 18 -5.43 14.27 20.00
C GLY A 18 -4.67 13.16 19.26
N ALA A 19 -4.60 11.98 19.88
CA ALA A 19 -4.12 10.80 19.20
C ALA A 19 -5.06 10.54 18.03
N SER A 20 -4.58 10.75 16.81
CA SER A 20 -5.25 10.22 15.63
C SER A 20 -5.28 8.72 15.81
N ALA A 21 -6.46 8.13 15.93
CA ALA A 21 -6.58 6.68 15.81
C ALA A 21 -5.90 6.30 14.48
N ALA A 22 -4.91 5.40 14.55
CA ALA A 22 -4.28 4.90 13.35
C ALA A 22 -5.37 4.27 12.47
N GLU A 23 -5.35 4.54 11.17
CA GLU A 23 -6.32 3.94 10.27
C GLU A 23 -6.26 2.40 10.40
N PRO A 24 -7.41 1.71 10.33
CA PRO A 24 -7.43 0.25 10.34
C PRO A 24 -6.54 -0.31 9.22
N LEU A 25 -5.76 -1.33 9.54
CA LEU A 25 -4.92 -2.01 8.56
C LEU A 25 -5.80 -2.77 7.57
N SER A 26 -5.54 -2.57 6.28
CA SER A 26 -6.24 -3.25 5.20
C SER A 26 -5.52 -4.54 4.87
N PHE A 27 -6.20 -5.69 4.98
CA PHE A 27 -5.58 -6.98 4.70
C PHE A 27 -4.95 -7.03 3.31
N ASN A 28 -5.67 -6.63 2.26
CA ASN A 28 -5.14 -6.74 0.90
C ASN A 28 -3.99 -5.78 0.61
N ARG A 29 -4.03 -4.56 1.16
CA ARG A 29 -3.03 -3.51 0.89
C ARG A 29 -1.79 -3.68 1.76
N ASP A 30 -1.99 -3.98 3.04
CA ASP A 30 -0.97 -3.83 4.07
C ASP A 30 -0.40 -5.19 4.52
N ILE A 31 -1.24 -6.23 4.64
CA ILE A 31 -0.87 -7.49 5.31
C ILE A 31 -0.58 -8.62 4.34
N ARG A 32 -1.46 -8.83 3.35
CA ARG A 32 -1.32 -9.88 2.34
C ARG A 32 0.01 -9.80 1.59
N PRO A 33 0.56 -8.63 1.22
CA PRO A 33 1.89 -8.58 0.62
C PRO A 33 2.98 -9.11 1.54
N ILE A 34 2.90 -8.85 2.85
CA ILE A 34 3.84 -9.37 3.84
C ILE A 34 3.69 -10.90 3.92
N LEU A 35 2.48 -11.41 4.15
CA LEU A 35 2.28 -12.86 4.26
C LEU A 35 2.64 -13.61 2.96
N SER A 36 2.37 -13.01 1.80
CA SER A 36 2.74 -13.60 0.50
C SER A 36 4.24 -13.66 0.29
N GLU A 37 4.96 -12.62 0.72
CA GLU A 37 6.41 -12.56 0.54
C GLU A 37 7.14 -13.47 1.54
N TYR A 38 6.69 -13.52 2.79
CA TYR A 38 7.43 -14.10 3.90
C TYR A 38 6.86 -15.42 4.43
N CYS A 39 5.61 -15.79 4.13
CA CYS A 39 4.93 -16.90 4.80
C CYS A 39 4.32 -17.94 3.85
N PHE A 40 3.67 -17.53 2.76
CA PHE A 40 2.84 -18.43 1.94
C PHE A 40 3.63 -19.47 1.14
N ALA A 41 4.94 -19.32 0.99
CA ALA A 41 5.77 -20.34 0.35
C ALA A 41 5.71 -21.68 1.10
N CYS A 42 5.78 -21.65 2.45
CA CYS A 42 5.73 -22.84 3.30
C CYS A 42 4.39 -23.01 4.03
N HIS A 43 3.61 -21.94 4.23
CA HIS A 43 2.33 -21.97 4.97
C HIS A 43 1.16 -21.46 4.14
N GLY A 44 1.19 -21.72 2.83
CA GLY A 44 0.17 -21.27 1.87
C GLY A 44 -0.53 -22.42 1.14
N PRO A 45 -1.14 -22.15 -0.02
CA PRO A 45 -2.05 -23.09 -0.70
C PRO A 45 -1.37 -24.25 -1.43
N ASP A 46 -0.04 -24.28 -1.56
CA ASP A 46 0.67 -25.41 -2.17
C ASP A 46 0.84 -26.53 -1.16
N GLU A 47 0.22 -27.69 -1.39
CA GLU A 47 0.29 -28.84 -0.48
C GLU A 47 1.67 -29.50 -0.45
N ASN A 48 2.42 -29.44 -1.56
CA ASN A 48 3.68 -30.17 -1.67
C ASN A 48 4.82 -29.52 -0.89
N HIS A 49 4.72 -28.22 -0.64
CA HIS A 49 5.69 -27.43 0.12
C HIS A 49 5.15 -27.02 1.49
N ARG A 50 3.95 -27.51 1.88
CA ARG A 50 3.28 -27.06 3.09
C ARG A 50 3.91 -27.65 4.34
N GLU A 51 4.34 -26.78 5.22
CA GLU A 51 4.84 -27.12 6.54
C GLU A 51 3.73 -27.03 7.60
N ALA A 52 3.77 -27.96 8.55
CA ALA A 52 2.82 -28.05 9.67
C ALA A 52 1.33 -28.12 9.28
N GLU A 53 1.03 -28.47 8.02
CA GLU A 53 -0.31 -28.39 7.43
C GLU A 53 -0.99 -27.01 7.59
N LEU A 54 -0.20 -25.96 7.84
CA LEU A 54 -0.70 -24.63 8.20
C LEU A 54 -1.06 -23.84 6.94
N ARG A 55 -2.21 -23.16 6.97
CA ARG A 55 -2.75 -22.34 5.89
C ARG A 55 -2.93 -20.89 6.34
N LEU A 56 -1.86 -20.10 6.32
CA LEU A 56 -1.91 -18.67 6.62
C LEU A 56 -2.67 -17.86 5.55
N ASP A 57 -2.91 -18.43 4.37
CA ASP A 57 -3.76 -17.83 3.33
C ASP A 57 -5.27 -18.03 3.60
N ASP A 58 -5.63 -18.92 4.54
CA ASP A 58 -7.01 -19.18 4.96
C ASP A 58 -7.20 -18.77 6.42
N ARG A 59 -8.08 -17.79 6.64
CA ARG A 59 -8.34 -17.24 7.98
C ARG A 59 -8.85 -18.30 8.94
N ASP A 60 -9.83 -19.08 8.51
CA ASP A 60 -10.56 -19.95 9.43
C ASP A 60 -9.64 -21.09 9.87
N VAL A 61 -8.85 -21.64 8.94
CA VAL A 61 -7.81 -22.62 9.26
C VAL A 61 -6.72 -22.02 10.15
N SER A 62 -6.27 -20.79 9.87
CA SER A 62 -5.24 -20.12 10.70
C SER A 62 -5.69 -19.91 12.14
N VAL A 63 -6.97 -19.56 12.34
CA VAL A 63 -7.56 -19.36 13.67
C VAL A 63 -7.77 -20.70 14.37
N GLU A 64 -8.30 -21.70 13.67
CA GLU A 64 -8.50 -23.05 14.23
C GLU A 64 -7.18 -23.68 14.71
N ARG A 65 -6.09 -23.45 13.97
CA ARG A 65 -4.75 -23.94 14.32
C ARG A 65 -4.03 -23.09 15.38
N GLY A 66 -4.63 -22.01 15.87
CA GLY A 66 -4.01 -21.10 16.85
C GLY A 66 -2.84 -20.28 16.30
N ALA A 67 -2.63 -20.28 14.98
CA ALA A 67 -1.61 -19.44 14.35
C ALA A 67 -1.98 -17.95 14.48
N LEU A 68 -3.28 -17.65 14.40
CA LEU A 68 -3.84 -16.33 14.62
C LEU A 68 -4.92 -16.40 15.70
N VAL A 69 -4.77 -15.64 16.78
CA VAL A 69 -5.79 -15.45 17.81
C VAL A 69 -6.32 -14.02 17.70
N PRO A 70 -7.51 -13.80 17.09
CA PRO A 70 -8.05 -12.46 16.86
C PRO A 70 -8.13 -11.62 18.14
N GLY A 71 -7.47 -10.47 18.14
CA GLY A 71 -7.43 -9.54 19.27
C GLY A 71 -6.38 -9.85 20.33
N MET A 72 -5.67 -10.98 20.24
CA MET A 72 -4.69 -11.44 21.23
C MET A 72 -3.37 -11.81 20.53
N PRO A 73 -2.55 -10.81 20.15
CA PRO A 73 -1.25 -11.04 19.52
C PRO A 73 -0.35 -11.95 20.36
N GLU A 74 -0.33 -11.75 21.67
CA GLU A 74 0.47 -12.52 22.62
C GLU A 74 0.09 -14.01 22.71
N GLU A 75 -1.13 -14.39 22.30
CA GLU A 75 -1.58 -15.78 22.24
C GLU A 75 -1.43 -16.38 20.83
N SER A 76 -1.02 -15.58 19.84
CA SER A 76 -0.91 -15.99 18.45
C SER A 76 0.45 -16.60 18.16
N ALA A 77 0.49 -17.86 17.73
CA ALA A 77 1.76 -18.51 17.39
C ALA A 77 2.52 -17.78 16.27
N LEU A 78 1.83 -17.09 15.34
CA LEU A 78 2.50 -16.25 14.35
C LEU A 78 3.42 -15.21 15.01
N VAL A 79 2.95 -14.54 16.07
CA VAL A 79 3.72 -13.50 16.77
C VAL A 79 4.92 -14.11 17.48
N GLU A 80 4.72 -15.23 18.17
CA GLU A 80 5.81 -15.99 18.79
C GLU A 80 6.91 -16.33 17.78
N ARG A 81 6.54 -16.81 16.59
CA ARG A 81 7.50 -17.23 15.56
C ARG A 81 8.24 -16.07 14.93
N ILE A 82 7.57 -14.95 14.67
CA ILE A 82 8.29 -13.79 14.11
C ILE A 82 9.21 -13.17 15.17
N ASP A 83 8.83 -13.16 16.46
CA ASP A 83 9.58 -12.62 17.60
C ASP A 83 10.65 -13.55 18.20
N SER A 84 10.70 -14.81 17.79
CA SER A 84 11.70 -15.74 18.25
C SER A 84 13.13 -15.33 17.85
N SER A 85 14.09 -15.63 18.72
CA SER A 85 15.53 -15.58 18.42
C SER A 85 16.14 -16.97 18.19
N ASP A 86 15.36 -18.04 18.38
CA ASP A 86 15.77 -19.41 18.14
C ASP A 86 15.72 -19.70 16.63
N PRO A 87 16.84 -20.07 15.99
CA PRO A 87 16.91 -20.38 14.57
C PRO A 87 15.92 -21.46 14.10
N ASP A 88 15.55 -22.40 14.99
CA ASP A 88 14.64 -23.50 14.65
C ASP A 88 13.16 -23.10 14.76
N LEU A 89 12.88 -21.97 15.43
CA LEU A 89 11.51 -21.48 15.65
C LEU A 89 11.23 -20.17 14.93
N ILE A 90 12.25 -19.38 14.59
CA ILE A 90 12.06 -18.08 13.95
C ILE A 90 11.47 -18.24 12.54
N MET A 91 10.49 -17.39 12.23
CA MET A 91 9.90 -17.32 10.90
C MET A 91 10.08 -15.91 10.29
N PRO A 92 10.47 -15.80 9.00
CA PRO A 92 10.90 -16.89 8.13
C PRO A 92 12.20 -17.56 8.62
N PRO A 93 12.43 -18.84 8.29
CA PRO A 93 13.62 -19.53 8.75
C PRO A 93 14.87 -18.97 8.04
N PRO A 94 16.06 -19.01 8.67
CA PRO A 94 17.27 -18.38 8.13
C PRO A 94 17.62 -18.82 6.69
N GLU A 95 17.39 -20.08 6.35
CA GLU A 95 17.63 -20.66 5.03
C GLU A 95 16.72 -20.09 3.93
N ALA A 96 15.56 -19.51 4.29
CA ALA A 96 14.70 -18.80 3.33
C ALA A 96 15.35 -17.50 2.83
N GLY A 97 16.38 -16.99 3.53
CA GLY A 97 17.09 -15.77 3.14
C GLY A 97 16.22 -14.50 3.18
N LYS A 98 15.08 -14.54 3.88
CA LYS A 98 14.13 -13.43 4.02
C LYS A 98 14.00 -13.03 5.48
N GLN A 99 13.88 -11.72 5.73
CA GLN A 99 13.66 -11.20 7.07
C GLN A 99 12.60 -10.10 7.04
N LEU A 100 11.68 -10.16 8.01
CA LEU A 100 10.71 -9.10 8.24
C LEU A 100 11.42 -7.86 8.80
N SER A 101 11.10 -6.69 8.26
CA SER A 101 11.49 -5.44 8.88
C SER A 101 10.73 -5.22 10.20
N PRO A 102 11.25 -4.38 11.11
CA PRO A 102 10.53 -4.04 12.35
C PRO A 102 9.12 -3.49 12.09
N GLN A 103 8.95 -2.72 11.01
CA GLN A 103 7.66 -2.16 10.62
C GLN A 103 6.69 -3.25 10.15
N GLN A 104 7.13 -4.20 9.32
CA GLN A 104 6.28 -5.29 8.84
C GLN A 104 5.81 -6.19 10.00
N ARG A 105 6.70 -6.46 10.94
CA ARG A 105 6.39 -7.20 12.17
C ARG A 105 5.32 -6.48 13.00
N GLU A 106 5.49 -5.19 13.25
CA GLU A 106 4.49 -4.41 13.98
C GLU A 106 3.14 -4.37 13.24
N MET A 107 3.15 -4.29 11.91
CA MET A 107 1.91 -4.34 11.12
C MET A 107 1.17 -5.68 11.28
N LEU A 108 1.89 -6.81 11.31
CA LEU A 108 1.28 -8.12 11.56
C LEU A 108 0.68 -8.21 12.98
N ILE A 109 1.43 -7.74 13.98
CA ILE A 109 0.99 -7.71 15.39
C ILE A 109 -0.25 -6.83 15.54
N GLU A 110 -0.24 -5.62 14.99
CA GLU A 110 -1.37 -4.70 15.05
C GLU A 110 -2.58 -5.22 14.28
N TRP A 111 -2.38 -5.86 13.13
CA TRP A 111 -3.48 -6.48 12.40
C TRP A 111 -4.15 -7.61 13.19
N ILE A 112 -3.36 -8.43 13.89
CA ILE A 112 -3.90 -9.44 14.81
C ILE A 112 -4.66 -8.77 15.95
N ARG A 113 -4.12 -7.70 16.54
CA ARG A 113 -4.75 -6.89 17.57
C ARG A 113 -6.10 -6.31 17.11
N GLN A 114 -6.21 -5.95 15.83
CA GLN A 114 -7.44 -5.48 15.17
C GLN A 114 -8.39 -6.62 14.77
N GLY A 115 -8.08 -7.88 15.11
CA GLY A 115 -8.96 -9.03 14.93
C GLY A 115 -8.62 -9.93 13.74
N ALA A 116 -7.43 -9.75 13.13
CA ALA A 116 -6.93 -10.57 12.03
C ALA A 116 -7.98 -10.77 10.91
N GLN A 117 -8.62 -9.68 10.48
CA GLN A 117 -9.66 -9.74 9.46
C GLN A 117 -9.05 -9.92 8.08
N TYR A 118 -9.57 -10.89 7.32
CA TYR A 118 -9.18 -11.13 5.94
C TYR A 118 -10.15 -10.41 5.01
N GLN A 119 -9.65 -9.95 3.88
CA GLN A 119 -10.44 -9.39 2.79
C GLN A 119 -10.41 -10.35 1.60
N LYS A 120 -11.48 -10.36 0.82
CA LYS A 120 -11.53 -11.06 -0.47
C LYS A 120 -10.63 -10.34 -1.46
N HIS A 121 -10.38 -10.96 -2.61
CA HIS A 121 -9.74 -10.24 -3.71
C HIS A 121 -10.53 -8.94 -4.03
N TRP A 122 -9.82 -7.85 -4.32
CA TRP A 122 -10.39 -6.50 -4.44
C TRP A 122 -11.57 -6.41 -5.43
N SER A 123 -11.59 -7.27 -6.46
CA SER A 123 -12.67 -7.34 -7.46
C SER A 123 -13.98 -7.93 -6.93
N PHE A 124 -13.94 -8.59 -5.77
CA PHE A 124 -15.12 -9.18 -5.11
C PHE A 124 -15.53 -8.42 -3.85
N GLU A 125 -14.80 -7.37 -3.49
CA GLU A 125 -15.21 -6.46 -2.43
C GLU A 125 -16.23 -5.45 -3.00
N PRO A 126 -17.27 -5.10 -2.23
CA PRO A 126 -18.23 -4.11 -2.67
C PRO A 126 -17.55 -2.74 -2.82
N VAL A 127 -17.76 -2.09 -3.95
CA VAL A 127 -17.25 -0.74 -4.19
C VAL A 127 -17.99 0.27 -3.29
N PRO A 128 -17.30 1.20 -2.63
CA PRO A 128 -17.95 2.27 -1.86
C PRO A 128 -18.92 3.06 -2.74
N LYS A 129 -20.07 3.45 -2.19
CA LYS A 129 -21.06 4.27 -2.92
C LYS A 129 -20.52 5.64 -3.33
N SER A 130 -19.55 6.16 -2.57
CA SER A 130 -18.91 7.44 -2.81
C SER A 130 -17.50 7.41 -2.24
N VAL A 131 -16.57 8.07 -2.92
CA VAL A 131 -15.19 8.27 -2.47
C VAL A 131 -14.94 9.76 -2.36
N SER A 132 -14.28 10.20 -1.28
CA SER A 132 -13.88 11.60 -1.14
C SER A 132 -12.74 11.92 -2.11
N ILE A 133 -12.96 12.89 -2.98
CA ILE A 133 -11.95 13.34 -3.94
C ILE A 133 -10.88 14.16 -3.20
N PRO A 134 -9.58 13.84 -3.36
CA PRO A 134 -8.51 14.59 -2.69
C PRO A 134 -8.43 16.04 -3.15
N ALA A 135 -8.26 16.96 -2.20
CA ALA A 135 -7.88 18.32 -2.51
C ALA A 135 -6.38 18.39 -2.80
N VAL A 136 -6.00 19.00 -3.93
CA VAL A 136 -4.60 19.14 -4.34
C VAL A 136 -4.23 20.61 -4.55
N ASN A 137 -2.93 20.91 -4.40
CA ASN A 137 -2.40 22.26 -4.59
C ASN A 137 -2.40 22.69 -6.07
N GLU A 138 -2.12 23.96 -6.34
CA GLU A 138 -2.12 24.52 -7.71
C GLU A 138 -1.10 23.84 -8.63
N GLN A 139 0.06 23.48 -8.11
CA GLN A 139 1.08 22.77 -8.89
C GLN A 139 0.55 21.43 -9.39
N SER A 140 -0.11 20.66 -8.52
CA SER A 140 -0.77 19.42 -8.89
C SER A 140 -1.93 19.63 -9.85
N ARG A 141 -2.73 20.68 -9.66
CA ARG A 141 -3.84 21.02 -10.57
C ARG A 141 -3.39 21.31 -12.00
N SER A 142 -2.13 21.73 -12.21
CA SER A 142 -1.66 22.14 -13.54
C SER A 142 -1.58 21.01 -14.58
N TRP A 143 -1.52 19.74 -14.14
CA TRP A 143 -1.44 18.57 -15.03
C TRP A 143 -2.61 17.59 -14.88
N VAL A 144 -3.51 17.83 -13.92
CA VAL A 144 -4.74 17.03 -13.72
C VAL A 144 -5.68 17.24 -14.91
N ARG A 145 -6.08 16.15 -15.57
CA ARG A 145 -7.02 16.15 -16.70
C ARG A 145 -8.42 15.65 -16.29
N ASN A 146 -8.50 14.77 -15.30
CA ASN A 146 -9.77 14.25 -14.78
C ASN A 146 -9.72 13.99 -13.26
N GLU A 147 -10.83 13.52 -12.68
CA GLU A 147 -10.94 13.29 -11.23
C GLU A 147 -10.03 12.17 -10.70
N ILE A 148 -9.64 11.20 -11.54
CA ILE A 148 -8.71 10.12 -11.16
C ILE A 148 -7.31 10.70 -10.94
N ASP A 149 -6.89 11.66 -11.76
CA ASP A 149 -5.58 12.30 -11.64
C ASP A 149 -5.41 13.03 -10.29
N LEU A 150 -6.50 13.44 -9.64
CA LEU A 150 -6.46 14.05 -8.30
C LEU A 150 -5.94 13.06 -7.25
N PHE A 151 -6.25 11.77 -7.39
CA PHE A 151 -5.72 10.73 -6.50
C PHE A 151 -4.23 10.48 -6.75
N VAL A 152 -3.81 10.43 -8.02
CA VAL A 152 -2.39 10.31 -8.39
C VAL A 152 -1.60 11.52 -7.88
N ALA A 153 -2.17 12.71 -8.01
CA ALA A 153 -1.57 13.96 -7.58
C ALA A 153 -1.41 14.05 -6.06
N ALA A 154 -2.39 13.56 -5.30
CA ALA A 154 -2.30 13.46 -3.85
C ALA A 154 -1.16 12.52 -3.42
N GLU A 155 -1.03 11.36 -4.08
CA GLU A 155 0.04 10.40 -3.78
C GLU A 155 1.42 10.93 -4.17
N HIS A 156 1.53 11.62 -5.32
CA HIS A 156 2.76 12.30 -5.70
C HIS A 156 3.20 13.31 -4.63
N HIS A 157 2.27 14.12 -4.13
CA HIS A 157 2.57 15.07 -3.06
C HIS A 157 3.02 14.36 -1.78
N HIS A 158 2.29 13.33 -1.35
CA HIS A 158 2.64 12.52 -0.18
C HIS A 158 4.06 11.92 -0.27
N ARG A 159 4.43 11.46 -1.46
CA ARG A 159 5.74 10.84 -1.74
C ARG A 159 6.81 11.83 -2.23
N SER A 160 6.51 13.13 -2.25
CA SER A 160 7.42 14.16 -2.78
C SER A 160 7.88 13.92 -4.23
N LEU A 161 7.02 13.33 -5.06
CA LEU A 161 7.26 13.05 -6.47
C LEU A 161 6.77 14.20 -7.36
N LYS A 162 7.40 14.35 -8.52
CA LYS A 162 7.00 15.29 -9.58
C LYS A 162 6.68 14.51 -10.86
N PRO A 163 5.66 14.92 -11.63
CA PRO A 163 5.41 14.34 -12.94
C PRO A 163 6.62 14.50 -13.86
N SER A 164 6.85 13.51 -14.71
CA SER A 164 7.77 13.65 -15.83
C SER A 164 7.20 14.61 -16.88
N PRO A 165 8.05 15.27 -17.69
CA PRO A 165 7.57 16.03 -18.84
C PRO A 165 6.80 15.12 -19.80
N GLU A 166 5.87 15.71 -20.54
CA GLU A 166 5.13 15.02 -21.60
C GLU A 166 6.11 14.51 -22.68
N ALA A 167 5.86 13.32 -23.18
CA ALA A 167 6.69 12.73 -24.23
C ALA A 167 6.53 13.51 -25.54
N ASP A 168 7.59 13.61 -26.33
CA ASP A 168 7.46 14.10 -27.70
C ASP A 168 6.57 13.15 -28.53
N LYS A 169 5.96 13.68 -29.58
CA LYS A 169 5.01 12.93 -30.42
C LYS A 169 5.56 11.59 -30.92
N GLY A 170 6.84 11.53 -31.32
CA GLY A 170 7.44 10.31 -31.83
C GLY A 170 7.60 9.24 -30.75
N THR A 171 8.10 9.65 -29.59
CA THR A 171 8.19 8.77 -28.40
C THR A 171 6.81 8.30 -27.95
N TRP A 172 5.83 9.20 -27.92
CA TRP A 172 4.45 8.87 -27.54
C TRP A 172 3.85 7.85 -28.52
N LEU A 173 3.90 8.11 -29.83
CA LEU A 173 3.36 7.22 -30.85
C LEU A 173 3.99 5.83 -30.75
N ARG A 174 5.32 5.77 -30.61
CA ARG A 174 6.02 4.51 -30.47
C ARG A 174 5.55 3.71 -29.26
N ARG A 175 5.36 4.35 -28.10
CA ARG A 175 4.90 3.66 -26.88
C ARG A 175 3.49 3.12 -27.06
N VAL A 176 2.56 3.96 -27.53
CA VAL A 176 1.15 3.55 -27.66
C VAL A 176 0.97 2.44 -28.70
N THR A 177 1.70 2.45 -29.82
CA THR A 177 1.58 1.36 -30.80
C THR A 177 2.16 0.04 -30.29
N PHE A 178 3.24 0.08 -29.50
CA PHE A 178 3.76 -1.12 -28.85
C PHE A 178 2.73 -1.70 -27.86
N ASP A 179 2.10 -0.84 -27.06
CA ASP A 179 1.10 -1.29 -26.09
C ASP A 179 -0.17 -1.83 -26.77
N LEU A 180 -0.64 -1.17 -27.84
CA LEU A 180 -1.89 -1.55 -28.53
C LEU A 180 -1.72 -2.71 -29.52
N THR A 181 -0.60 -2.77 -30.23
CA THR A 181 -0.40 -3.68 -31.37
C THR A 181 0.79 -4.62 -31.24
N GLY A 182 1.71 -4.35 -30.29
CA GLY A 182 2.98 -5.07 -30.18
C GLY A 182 4.03 -4.70 -31.22
N LEU A 183 3.74 -3.74 -32.12
CA LEU A 183 4.63 -3.32 -33.21
C LEU A 183 4.99 -1.83 -33.11
N PRO A 184 6.17 -1.42 -33.60
CA PRO A 184 6.50 0.00 -33.76
C PRO A 184 5.66 0.62 -34.89
N PRO A 185 5.47 1.95 -34.90
CA PRO A 185 4.81 2.63 -36.00
C PRO A 185 5.68 2.55 -37.26
N SER A 186 5.04 2.52 -38.41
CA SER A 186 5.72 2.73 -39.69
C SER A 186 6.25 4.18 -39.80
N LEU A 187 7.19 4.40 -40.70
CA LEU A 187 7.72 5.74 -40.96
C LEU A 187 6.62 6.69 -41.49
N GLY A 188 5.63 6.17 -42.22
CA GLY A 188 4.48 6.93 -42.69
C GLY A 188 3.62 7.43 -41.54
N GLU A 189 3.17 6.51 -40.68
CA GLU A 189 2.36 6.85 -39.50
C GLU A 189 3.07 7.83 -38.56
N LEU A 190 4.39 7.67 -38.38
CA LEU A 190 5.19 8.61 -37.60
C LEU A 190 5.17 10.01 -38.22
N SER A 191 5.35 10.12 -39.54
CA SER A 191 5.33 11.40 -40.23
C SER A 191 3.96 12.05 -40.18
N ASP A 192 2.89 11.28 -40.41
CA ASP A 192 1.52 11.76 -40.40
C ASP A 192 1.14 12.31 -39.01
N PHE A 193 1.44 11.56 -37.94
CA PHE A 193 1.13 11.98 -36.57
C PHE A 193 1.97 13.18 -36.11
N GLN A 194 3.25 13.22 -36.46
CA GLN A 194 4.11 14.37 -36.13
C GLN A 194 3.56 15.67 -36.74
N ASN A 195 3.01 15.59 -37.94
CA ASN A 195 2.47 16.73 -38.68
C ASN A 195 0.99 17.05 -38.35
N ASP A 196 0.25 16.14 -37.73
CA ASP A 196 -1.14 16.40 -37.32
C ASP A 196 -1.21 17.33 -36.09
N ASN A 197 -1.58 18.60 -36.30
CA ASN A 197 -1.75 19.60 -35.24
C ASN A 197 -3.22 19.80 -34.83
N SER A 198 -4.11 18.91 -35.25
CA SER A 198 -5.51 18.93 -34.81
C SER A 198 -5.63 18.65 -33.30
N ALA A 199 -6.72 19.12 -32.70
CA ALA A 199 -6.99 18.94 -31.27
C ALA A 199 -7.25 17.47 -30.90
N ASP A 200 -7.60 16.64 -31.88
CA ASP A 200 -7.95 15.22 -31.75
C ASP A 200 -6.87 14.27 -32.33
N ALA A 201 -5.65 14.77 -32.55
CA ALA A 201 -4.57 14.00 -33.17
C ALA A 201 -4.24 12.70 -32.40
N PHE A 202 -4.28 12.75 -31.06
CA PHE A 202 -3.98 11.58 -30.22
C PHE A 202 -5.12 10.56 -30.25
N GLU A 203 -6.37 11.02 -30.27
CA GLU A 203 -7.57 10.20 -30.33
C GLU A 203 -7.71 9.48 -31.67
N LYS A 204 -7.19 10.03 -32.77
CA LYS A 204 -7.17 9.32 -34.07
C LYS A 204 -6.25 8.09 -34.09
N VAL A 205 -5.29 8.02 -33.17
CA VAL A 205 -4.36 6.89 -33.06
C VAL A 205 -4.97 5.74 -32.24
N VAL A 206 -5.93 6.01 -31.35
CA VAL A 206 -6.44 5.06 -30.33
C VAL A 206 -7.86 4.59 -30.63
#